data_AF-A0A951XJY4-F1
#
_entry.id   AF-A0A951XJY4-F1
#
_cell.length_a   1.000
_cell.length_b   1.000
_cell.length_c   1.000
_cell.angle_alpha   90.00
_cell.angle_beta   90.00
_cell.angle_gamma   90.00
#
_symmetry.space_group_name_H-M   'P 1'
#
loop_
_entity.id
_entity.type
_entity.pdbx_description
1 polymer ?
#
loop_
_entity_poly.entity_id
_entity_poly.type
_entity_poly.pdbx_seq_one_letter_code
_entity_poly.pdbx_strand_id
1 'polypeptide(L)'
;MPLTAADWLDRGQALEACGTDAALDQAVACYDRAITLCSESPAQLRTLAIAWMNRGNALQKQPRRDAVQSAVAAYDRALALFDNLLPGDENLTNSIAAAWLNRGHALLQLTGCQHRAEAMRSTSTAVRLLAGLPVDDRPEFRLNLAGAQVNLAQLLVEGDKPEQYARAGAVLAAALALTANHEQQRAGFATVGLQARRTLCALIGRWLIATDQPERHAQLIARASDAVDTGLALARHWTQLGETRFRPLTERLFRFGTGFYRRHQVHFLADFVLENLDPGTCHDAMTDHPELHVIACEALHAARKELRTRCPVIAGDEATARRLQALQTIETALDRLGGPPTPTTA
;
A
#
# COMPACT_ATOMS: atom_id res chain seq x y z
N MET A 1 -19.98 39.39 12.37
CA MET A 1 -20.78 38.96 11.20
C MET A 1 -21.10 37.48 11.36
N PRO A 2 -22.24 36.97 10.87
CA PRO A 2 -22.51 35.53 10.86
C PRO A 2 -21.50 34.79 9.98
N LEU A 3 -21.13 33.56 10.36
CA LEU A 3 -20.19 32.72 9.59
C LEU A 3 -20.79 32.34 8.23
N THR A 4 -19.96 32.43 7.18
CA THR A 4 -20.27 32.01 5.81
C THR A 4 -20.11 30.49 5.66
N ALA A 5 -20.58 29.93 4.53
CA ALA A 5 -20.37 28.51 4.22
C ALA A 5 -18.87 28.15 4.15
N ALA A 6 -18.02 29.06 3.65
CA ALA A 6 -16.57 28.86 3.60
C ALA A 6 -15.95 28.80 5.00
N ASP A 7 -16.36 29.70 5.91
CA ASP A 7 -15.87 29.68 7.30
C ASP A 7 -16.22 28.36 8.01
N TRP A 8 -17.40 27.80 7.73
CA TRP A 8 -17.80 26.50 8.25
C TRP A 8 -17.00 25.34 7.65
N LEU A 9 -16.64 25.42 6.37
CA LEU A 9 -15.77 24.43 5.73
C LEU A 9 -14.39 24.43 6.36
N ASP A 10 -13.77 25.59 6.51
CA ASP A 10 -12.43 25.74 7.09
C ASP A 10 -12.39 25.22 8.54
N ARG A 11 -13.43 25.57 9.33
CA ARG A 11 -13.59 25.04 10.69
C ARG A 11 -13.75 23.51 10.70
N GLY A 12 -14.58 22.98 9.81
CA GLY A 12 -14.78 21.54 9.66
C GLY A 12 -13.49 20.81 9.32
N GLN A 13 -12.68 21.36 8.41
CA GLN A 13 -11.39 20.79 8.01
C GLN A 13 -10.39 20.78 9.16
N ALA A 14 -10.33 21.86 9.95
CA ALA A 14 -9.47 21.91 11.13
C ALA A 14 -9.87 20.84 12.18
N LEU A 15 -11.17 20.66 12.40
CA LEU A 15 -11.69 19.63 13.30
C LEU A 15 -11.44 18.21 12.76
N GLU A 16 -11.62 18.01 11.46
CA GLU A 16 -11.33 16.73 10.80
C GLU A 16 -9.85 16.36 10.92
N ALA A 17 -8.95 17.34 10.85
CA ALA A 17 -7.51 17.14 11.02
C ALA A 17 -7.13 16.72 12.46
N CYS A 18 -7.90 17.12 13.48
CA CYS A 18 -7.71 16.66 14.85
C CYS A 18 -8.00 15.15 15.00
N GLY A 19 -8.95 14.61 14.23
CA GLY A 19 -9.18 13.17 14.10
C GLY A 19 -9.76 12.44 15.33
N THR A 20 -10.07 13.12 16.43
CA THR A 20 -10.78 12.51 17.56
C THR A 20 -12.25 12.31 17.25
N ASP A 21 -12.90 11.31 17.84
CA ASP A 21 -14.32 11.02 17.60
C ASP A 21 -15.20 12.27 17.80
N ALA A 22 -14.98 13.00 18.90
CA ALA A 22 -15.71 14.24 19.19
C ALA A 22 -15.42 15.36 18.17
N ALA A 23 -14.18 15.47 17.67
CA ALA A 23 -13.84 16.45 16.65
C ALA A 23 -14.46 16.08 15.29
N LEU A 24 -14.51 14.79 14.95
CA LEU A 24 -15.16 14.30 13.73
C LEU A 24 -16.67 14.56 13.76
N ASP A 25 -17.33 14.38 14.90
CA ASP A 25 -18.75 14.72 15.06
C ASP A 25 -19.00 16.22 14.86
N GLN A 26 -18.12 17.06 15.43
CA GLN A 26 -18.20 18.52 15.22
C GLN A 26 -17.87 18.92 13.78
N ALA A 27 -16.95 18.22 13.11
CA ALA A 27 -16.62 18.45 11.71
C ALA A 27 -17.84 18.19 10.82
N VAL A 28 -18.54 17.06 11.04
CA VAL A 28 -19.80 16.75 10.36
C VAL A 28 -20.83 17.86 10.58
N ALA A 29 -21.01 18.33 11.82
CA ALA A 29 -21.94 19.42 12.12
C ALA A 29 -21.56 20.74 11.42
N CYS A 30 -20.25 21.04 11.28
CA CYS A 30 -19.79 22.20 10.53
C CYS A 30 -20.12 22.07 9.04
N TYR A 31 -19.88 20.88 8.45
CA TYR A 31 -20.20 20.63 7.05
C TYR A 31 -21.71 20.63 6.78
N ASP A 32 -22.53 20.09 7.69
CA ASP A 32 -23.99 20.21 7.63
C ASP A 32 -24.41 21.69 7.63
N ARG A 33 -23.76 22.53 8.46
CA ARG A 33 -24.05 23.96 8.47
C ARG A 33 -23.66 24.64 7.16
N ALA A 34 -22.50 24.32 6.60
CA ALA A 34 -22.08 24.82 5.28
C ALA A 34 -23.07 24.42 4.17
N ILE A 35 -23.55 23.17 4.19
CA ILE A 35 -24.58 22.66 3.26
C ILE A 35 -25.87 23.48 3.38
N THR A 36 -26.35 23.76 4.60
CA THR A 36 -27.59 24.55 4.79
C THR A 36 -27.48 26.01 4.33
N LEU A 37 -26.25 26.55 4.25
CA LEU A 37 -26.00 27.93 3.81
C LEU A 37 -25.80 28.04 2.30
N CYS A 38 -25.64 26.91 1.60
CA CYS A 38 -25.48 26.87 0.16
C CYS A 38 -26.81 26.55 -0.55
N SER A 39 -26.91 27.03 -1.78
CA SER A 39 -27.97 26.70 -2.74
C SER A 39 -27.38 25.93 -3.92
N GLU A 40 -28.22 25.26 -4.70
CA GLU A 40 -27.83 24.60 -5.95
C GLU A 40 -27.69 25.60 -7.13
N SER A 41 -27.46 26.88 -6.84
CA SER A 41 -27.13 27.86 -7.87
C SER A 41 -25.72 27.63 -8.42
N PRO A 42 -25.45 27.93 -9.70
CA PRO A 42 -24.12 27.71 -10.30
C PRO A 42 -22.96 28.34 -9.52
N ALA A 43 -23.19 29.48 -8.87
CA ALA A 43 -22.18 30.19 -8.08
C ALA A 43 -21.79 29.45 -6.78
N GLN A 44 -22.66 28.62 -6.23
CA GLN A 44 -22.45 27.92 -4.96
C GLN A 44 -22.34 26.41 -5.11
N LEU A 45 -22.63 25.88 -6.30
CA LEU A 45 -22.67 24.46 -6.60
C LEU A 45 -21.35 23.75 -6.26
N ARG A 46 -20.21 24.39 -6.57
CA ARG A 46 -18.89 23.88 -6.22
C ARG A 46 -18.70 23.78 -4.70
N THR A 47 -19.04 24.84 -3.97
CA THR A 47 -18.93 24.88 -2.50
C THR A 47 -19.84 23.83 -1.86
N LEU A 48 -21.06 23.67 -2.37
CA LEU A 48 -22.00 22.66 -1.91
C LEU A 48 -21.47 21.24 -2.15
N ALA A 49 -20.92 20.97 -3.33
CA ALA A 49 -20.31 19.67 -3.65
C ALA A 49 -19.10 19.36 -2.74
N ILE A 50 -18.23 20.34 -2.50
CA ILE A 50 -17.10 20.22 -1.57
C ILE A 50 -17.59 19.96 -0.13
N ALA A 51 -18.65 20.63 0.31
CA ALA A 51 -19.22 20.42 1.63
C ALA A 51 -19.75 18.99 1.82
N TRP A 52 -20.45 18.45 0.81
CA TRP A 52 -20.88 17.04 0.82
C TRP A 52 -19.69 16.07 0.81
N MET A 53 -18.67 16.33 0.00
CA MET A 53 -17.46 15.50 -0.03
C MET A 53 -16.76 15.48 1.33
N ASN A 54 -16.55 16.65 1.95
CA ASN A 54 -15.89 16.76 3.25
C ASN A 54 -16.73 16.14 4.37
N ARG A 55 -18.06 16.25 4.30
CA ARG A 55 -18.98 15.51 5.17
C ARG A 55 -18.75 14.00 5.07
N GLY A 56 -18.64 13.47 3.86
CA GLY A 56 -18.30 12.07 3.62
C GLY A 56 -16.95 11.68 4.22
N ASN A 57 -15.94 12.54 4.10
CA ASN A 57 -14.60 12.30 4.65
C ASN A 57 -14.63 12.18 6.18
N ALA A 58 -15.30 13.12 6.85
CA ALA A 58 -15.42 13.10 8.30
C ALA A 58 -16.20 11.86 8.78
N LEU A 59 -17.30 11.52 8.13
CA LEU A 59 -18.09 10.31 8.46
C LEU A 59 -17.28 9.02 8.26
N GLN A 60 -16.50 8.92 7.20
CA GLN A 60 -15.66 7.74 6.94
C GLN A 60 -14.55 7.55 7.99
N LYS A 61 -14.06 8.65 8.57
CA LYS A 61 -13.03 8.61 9.63
C LYS A 61 -13.61 8.24 11.00
N GLN A 62 -14.92 8.30 11.18
CA GLN A 62 -15.54 7.89 12.44
C GLN A 62 -15.41 6.37 12.63
N PRO A 63 -15.20 5.88 13.87
CA PRO A 63 -15.08 4.45 14.14
C PRO A 63 -16.42 3.69 14.04
N ARG A 64 -17.52 4.41 13.78
CA ARG A 64 -18.88 3.90 13.88
C ARG A 64 -19.36 3.33 12.55
N ARG A 65 -19.83 2.08 12.55
CA ARG A 65 -20.23 1.36 11.32
C ARG A 65 -21.48 1.93 10.65
N ASP A 66 -22.37 2.56 11.42
CA ASP A 66 -23.58 3.22 10.93
C ASP A 66 -23.29 4.53 10.18
N ALA A 67 -22.10 5.12 10.36
CA ALA A 67 -21.67 6.30 9.61
C ALA A 67 -21.29 5.97 8.15
N VAL A 68 -20.97 4.71 7.84
CA VAL A 68 -20.46 4.29 6.52
C VAL A 68 -21.49 4.52 5.41
N GLN A 69 -22.76 4.15 5.63
CA GLN A 69 -23.82 4.40 4.64
C GLN A 69 -24.03 5.91 4.43
N SER A 70 -23.95 6.70 5.50
CA SER A 70 -24.06 8.16 5.43
C SER A 70 -22.88 8.78 4.68
N ALA A 71 -21.68 8.21 4.80
CA ALA A 71 -20.51 8.63 4.04
C ALA A 71 -20.69 8.35 2.55
N VAL A 72 -21.14 7.14 2.18
CA VAL A 72 -21.45 6.78 0.78
C VAL A 72 -22.48 7.74 0.20
N ALA A 73 -23.58 8.00 0.90
CA ALA A 73 -24.62 8.92 0.46
C ALA A 73 -24.09 10.37 0.29
N ALA A 74 -23.19 10.81 1.17
CA ALA A 74 -22.56 12.12 1.05
C ALA A 74 -21.66 12.22 -0.19
N TYR A 75 -20.88 11.17 -0.50
CA TYR A 75 -20.08 11.13 -1.72
C TYR A 75 -20.95 11.05 -2.98
N ASP A 76 -22.02 10.23 -2.97
CA ASP A 76 -22.97 10.17 -4.07
C ASP A 76 -23.58 11.55 -4.36
N ARG A 77 -23.94 12.30 -3.30
CA ARG A 77 -24.46 13.65 -3.46
C ARG A 77 -23.40 14.62 -3.99
N ALA A 78 -22.17 14.56 -3.48
CA ALA A 78 -21.07 15.39 -3.98
C ALA A 78 -20.79 15.14 -5.46
N LEU A 79 -20.71 13.87 -5.89
CA LEU A 79 -20.48 13.47 -7.28
C LEU A 79 -21.61 13.93 -8.20
N ALA A 80 -22.87 13.78 -7.79
CA ALA A 80 -24.02 14.27 -8.56
C ALA A 80 -24.02 15.80 -8.75
N LEU A 81 -23.49 16.55 -7.77
CA LEU A 81 -23.34 18.01 -7.89
C LEU A 81 -22.14 18.38 -8.78
N PHE A 82 -21.04 17.62 -8.70
CA PHE A 82 -19.88 17.81 -9.57
C PHE A 82 -20.18 17.53 -11.04
N ASP A 83 -21.05 16.56 -11.36
CA ASP A 83 -21.48 16.26 -12.73
C ASP A 83 -22.20 17.44 -13.42
N ASN A 84 -22.74 18.37 -12.64
CA ASN A 84 -23.41 19.57 -13.12
C ASN A 84 -22.45 20.78 -13.26
N LEU A 85 -21.17 20.64 -12.93
CA LEU A 85 -20.16 21.67 -13.15
C LEU A 85 -19.57 21.57 -14.55
N LEU A 86 -19.14 22.71 -15.09
CA LEU A 86 -18.45 22.74 -16.38
C LEU A 86 -17.10 21.99 -16.30
N PRO A 87 -16.78 21.15 -17.29
CA PRO A 87 -15.48 20.49 -17.36
C PRO A 87 -14.35 21.50 -17.62
N GLY A 88 -13.11 21.15 -17.25
CA GLY A 88 -11.90 21.89 -17.64
C GLY A 88 -11.06 22.46 -16.50
N ASP A 89 -11.49 22.35 -15.24
CA ASP A 89 -10.64 22.67 -14.08
C ASP A 89 -9.93 21.39 -13.61
N GLU A 90 -8.61 21.37 -13.70
CA GLU A 90 -7.74 20.25 -13.28
C GLU A 90 -7.84 19.98 -11.77
N ASN A 91 -7.89 21.04 -10.95
CA ASN A 91 -8.04 20.90 -9.50
C ASN A 91 -9.40 20.32 -9.15
N LEU A 92 -10.45 20.77 -9.85
CA LEU A 92 -11.78 20.19 -9.71
C LEU A 92 -11.78 18.72 -10.10
N THR A 93 -11.17 18.37 -11.23
CA THR A 93 -11.04 16.97 -11.69
C THR A 93 -10.31 16.11 -10.66
N ASN A 94 -9.24 16.63 -10.05
CA ASN A 94 -8.54 15.96 -8.96
C ASN A 94 -9.44 15.79 -7.71
N SER A 95 -10.24 16.79 -7.35
CA SER A 95 -11.23 16.68 -6.26
C SER A 95 -12.32 15.64 -6.56
N ILE A 96 -12.83 15.59 -7.80
CA ILE A 96 -13.81 14.60 -8.24
C ILE A 96 -13.22 13.20 -8.15
N ALA A 97 -11.96 13.02 -8.59
CA ALA A 97 -11.27 11.74 -8.45
C ALA A 97 -11.09 11.32 -6.98
N ALA A 98 -10.76 12.27 -6.09
CA ALA A 98 -10.68 12.00 -4.66
C ALA A 98 -12.05 11.57 -4.08
N ALA A 99 -13.15 12.22 -4.48
CA ALA A 99 -14.50 11.81 -4.09
C ALA A 99 -14.83 10.39 -4.56
N TRP A 100 -14.47 10.02 -5.79
CA TRP A 100 -14.62 8.66 -6.30
C TRP A 100 -13.80 7.63 -5.50
N LEU A 101 -12.54 7.94 -5.16
CA LEU A 101 -11.70 7.06 -4.34
C LEU A 101 -12.29 6.88 -2.94
N ASN A 102 -12.68 7.97 -2.29
CA ASN A 102 -13.19 7.91 -0.92
C ASN A 102 -14.53 7.17 -0.87
N ARG A 103 -15.38 7.35 -1.89
CA ARG A 103 -16.58 6.54 -2.09
C ARG A 103 -16.25 5.06 -2.23
N GLY A 104 -15.26 4.72 -3.06
CA GLY A 104 -14.80 3.35 -3.23
C GLY A 104 -14.34 2.75 -1.91
N HIS A 105 -13.58 3.49 -1.11
CA HIS A 105 -13.13 3.06 0.21
C HIS A 105 -14.28 2.85 1.19
N ALA A 106 -15.27 3.75 1.22
CA ALA A 106 -16.46 3.59 2.08
C ALA A 106 -17.25 2.33 1.73
N LEU A 107 -17.42 2.06 0.43
CA LEU A 107 -18.13 0.87 -0.05
C LEU A 107 -17.45 -0.45 0.36
N LEU A 108 -16.12 -0.48 0.51
CA LEU A 108 -15.39 -1.67 0.97
C LEU A 108 -15.59 -1.97 2.46
N GLN A 109 -16.05 -0.99 3.24
CA GLN A 109 -16.42 -1.20 4.64
C GLN A 109 -17.82 -1.83 4.76
N LEU A 110 -18.61 -1.83 3.67
CA LEU A 110 -19.91 -2.51 3.60
C LEU A 110 -19.74 -3.95 3.10
N THR A 111 -20.57 -4.85 3.61
CA THR A 111 -20.57 -6.26 3.18
C THR A 111 -21.36 -6.46 1.89
N GLY A 112 -20.94 -7.40 1.04
CA GLY A 112 -21.69 -7.82 -0.16
C GLY A 112 -20.98 -7.54 -1.48
N CYS A 113 -21.24 -8.41 -2.47
CA CYS A 113 -20.58 -8.36 -3.77
C CYS A 113 -20.93 -7.10 -4.59
N GLN A 114 -22.13 -6.54 -4.40
CA GLN A 114 -22.56 -5.31 -5.06
C GLN A 114 -21.72 -4.10 -4.62
N HIS A 115 -21.50 -3.92 -3.32
CA HIS A 115 -20.66 -2.84 -2.81
C HIS A 115 -19.22 -2.96 -3.30
N ARG A 116 -18.66 -4.18 -3.33
CA ARG A 116 -17.33 -4.43 -3.89
C ARG A 116 -17.25 -4.10 -5.39
N ALA A 117 -18.26 -4.47 -6.17
CA ALA A 117 -18.33 -4.14 -7.59
C ALA A 117 -18.42 -2.63 -7.83
N GLU A 118 -19.18 -1.92 -6.98
CA GLU A 118 -19.28 -0.46 -7.02
C GLU A 118 -17.97 0.21 -6.57
N ALA A 119 -17.28 -0.33 -5.56
CA ALA A 119 -15.95 0.16 -5.16
C ALA A 119 -14.92 0.02 -6.29
N MET A 120 -14.97 -1.09 -7.04
CA MET A 120 -14.14 -1.31 -8.22
C MET A 120 -14.45 -0.28 -9.32
N ARG A 121 -15.74 0.03 -9.56
CA ARG A 121 -16.16 1.09 -10.50
C ARG A 121 -15.67 2.45 -10.06
N SER A 122 -15.92 2.82 -8.81
CA SER A 122 -15.44 4.05 -8.17
C SER A 122 -13.94 4.25 -8.38
N THR A 123 -13.13 3.25 -7.99
CA THR A 123 -11.67 3.33 -8.06
C THR A 123 -11.19 3.39 -9.51
N SER A 124 -11.80 2.62 -10.42
CA SER A 124 -11.49 2.67 -11.85
C SER A 124 -11.80 4.03 -12.47
N THR A 125 -12.91 4.66 -12.09
CA THR A 125 -13.27 6.01 -12.54
C THR A 125 -12.26 7.04 -12.04
N ALA A 126 -11.85 6.98 -10.77
CA ALA A 126 -10.83 7.87 -10.23
C ALA A 126 -9.49 7.75 -10.98
N VAL A 127 -9.02 6.53 -11.25
CA VAL A 127 -7.79 6.30 -12.03
C VAL A 127 -7.90 6.93 -13.41
N ARG A 128 -9.04 6.78 -14.09
CA ARG A 128 -9.26 7.36 -15.43
C ARG A 128 -9.26 8.89 -15.41
N LEU A 129 -9.87 9.51 -14.40
CA LEU A 129 -9.87 10.96 -14.25
C LEU A 129 -8.45 11.49 -13.98
N LEU A 130 -7.73 10.87 -13.05
CA LEU A 130 -6.37 11.26 -12.68
C LEU A 130 -5.37 11.04 -13.83
N ALA A 131 -5.56 10.00 -14.65
CA ALA A 131 -4.73 9.74 -15.82
C ALA A 131 -4.87 10.81 -16.92
N GLY A 132 -5.95 11.61 -16.89
CA GLY A 132 -6.15 12.73 -17.80
C GLY A 132 -5.52 14.05 -17.32
N LEU A 133 -4.93 14.08 -16.12
CA LEU A 133 -4.30 15.28 -15.56
C LEU A 133 -2.81 15.40 -15.96
N PRO A 134 -2.23 16.62 -15.97
CA PRO A 134 -0.81 16.83 -16.23
C PRO A 134 0.06 16.38 -15.04
N VAL A 135 0.25 15.06 -14.91
CA VAL A 135 1.02 14.44 -13.80
C VAL A 135 2.53 14.71 -13.87
N ASP A 136 3.04 15.15 -15.03
CA ASP A 136 4.46 15.45 -15.18
C ASP A 136 4.87 16.74 -14.45
N ASP A 137 4.02 17.77 -14.51
CA ASP A 137 4.29 19.08 -13.94
C ASP A 137 3.70 19.27 -12.53
N ARG A 138 2.77 18.39 -12.13
CA ARG A 138 2.01 18.48 -10.86
C ARG A 138 2.23 17.24 -10.00
N PRO A 139 3.20 17.26 -9.07
CA PRO A 139 3.53 16.07 -8.26
C PRO A 139 2.38 15.54 -7.40
N GLU A 140 1.44 16.40 -7.00
CA GLU A 140 0.24 16.00 -6.28
C GLU A 140 -0.70 15.15 -7.15
N PHE A 141 -0.88 15.49 -8.43
CA PHE A 141 -1.68 14.69 -9.36
C PHE A 141 -1.00 13.35 -9.63
N ARG A 142 0.33 13.37 -9.81
CA ARG A 142 1.17 12.17 -9.94
C ARG A 142 1.00 11.22 -8.76
N LEU A 143 1.12 11.76 -7.54
CA LEU A 143 0.99 10.96 -6.32
C LEU A 143 -0.42 10.38 -6.17
N ASN A 144 -1.45 11.19 -6.46
CA ASN A 144 -2.84 10.75 -6.39
C ASN A 144 -3.14 9.65 -7.42
N LEU A 145 -2.64 9.77 -8.65
CA LEU A 145 -2.77 8.73 -9.68
C LEU A 145 -2.10 7.43 -9.23
N ALA A 146 -0.86 7.51 -8.71
CA ALA A 146 -0.13 6.34 -8.24
C ALA A 146 -0.88 5.64 -7.09
N GLY A 147 -1.37 6.41 -6.11
CA GLY A 147 -2.19 5.88 -5.00
C GLY A 147 -3.48 5.23 -5.48
N ALA A 148 -4.19 5.88 -6.42
CA ALA A 148 -5.41 5.34 -7.03
C ALA A 148 -5.15 4.00 -7.76
N GLN A 149 -4.03 3.90 -8.48
CA GLN A 149 -3.61 2.67 -9.16
C GLN A 149 -3.29 1.55 -8.15
N VAL A 150 -2.61 1.85 -7.04
CA VAL A 150 -2.36 0.86 -5.97
C VAL A 150 -3.67 0.36 -5.37
N ASN A 151 -4.62 1.25 -5.08
CA ASN A 151 -5.95 0.87 -4.58
C ASN A 151 -6.69 -0.03 -5.57
N LEU A 152 -6.67 0.31 -6.86
CA LEU A 152 -7.27 -0.51 -7.92
C LEU A 152 -6.62 -1.90 -7.98
N ALA A 153 -5.30 -1.95 -7.97
CA ALA A 153 -4.57 -3.21 -8.01
C ALA A 153 -4.88 -4.09 -6.79
N GLN A 154 -4.96 -3.51 -5.60
CA GLN A 154 -5.34 -4.25 -4.40
C GLN A 154 -6.73 -4.88 -4.53
N LEU A 155 -7.71 -4.15 -5.08
CA LEU A 155 -9.04 -4.70 -5.33
C LEU A 155 -9.05 -5.85 -6.35
N LEU A 156 -8.21 -5.77 -7.38
CA LEU A 156 -8.08 -6.85 -8.36
C LEU A 156 -7.44 -8.09 -7.72
N VAL A 157 -6.38 -7.91 -6.92
CA VAL A 157 -5.68 -9.00 -6.21
C VAL A 157 -6.57 -9.71 -5.21
N GLU A 158 -7.30 -8.95 -4.38
CA GLU A 158 -8.25 -9.49 -3.41
C GLU A 158 -9.47 -10.15 -4.04
N GLY A 159 -9.82 -9.77 -5.28
CA GLY A 159 -10.86 -10.45 -6.04
C GLY A 159 -10.48 -11.90 -6.39
N ASP A 160 -9.18 -12.20 -6.37
CA ASP A 160 -8.57 -13.51 -6.55
C ASP A 160 -9.01 -14.24 -7.83
N LYS A 161 -9.05 -13.47 -8.92
CA LYS A 161 -9.43 -13.94 -10.24
C LYS A 161 -8.17 -14.05 -11.13
N PRO A 162 -7.71 -15.25 -11.50
CA PRO A 162 -6.51 -15.42 -12.32
C PRO A 162 -6.51 -14.63 -13.62
N GLU A 163 -7.67 -14.47 -14.26
CA GLU A 163 -7.83 -13.67 -15.47
C GLU A 163 -7.56 -12.17 -15.25
N GLN A 164 -7.54 -11.69 -14.00
CA GLN A 164 -7.25 -10.30 -13.64
C GLN A 164 -5.81 -10.06 -13.21
N TYR A 165 -4.99 -11.11 -13.00
CA TYR A 165 -3.63 -10.97 -12.48
C TYR A 165 -2.72 -10.16 -13.41
N ALA A 166 -2.81 -10.36 -14.72
CA ALA A 166 -2.05 -9.59 -15.70
C ALA A 166 -2.43 -8.10 -15.64
N ARG A 167 -3.73 -7.79 -15.52
CA ARG A 167 -4.23 -6.41 -15.35
C ARG A 167 -3.73 -5.79 -14.06
N ALA A 168 -3.82 -6.50 -12.94
CA ALA A 168 -3.31 -6.03 -11.64
C ALA A 168 -1.80 -5.74 -11.72
N GLY A 169 -1.04 -6.64 -12.35
CA GLY A 169 0.39 -6.50 -12.56
C GLY A 169 0.78 -5.29 -13.41
N ALA A 170 0.00 -4.96 -14.44
CA ALA A 170 0.21 -3.79 -15.29
C ALA A 170 -0.11 -2.49 -14.53
N VAL A 171 -1.20 -2.45 -13.76
CA VAL A 171 -1.57 -1.29 -12.93
C VAL A 171 -0.50 -1.01 -11.87
N LEU A 172 0.06 -2.04 -11.24
CA LEU A 172 1.16 -1.88 -10.28
C LEU A 172 2.45 -1.38 -10.93
N ALA A 173 2.77 -1.86 -12.13
CA ALA A 173 3.94 -1.38 -12.87
C ALA A 173 3.82 0.12 -13.20
N ALA A 174 2.62 0.56 -13.61
CA ALA A 174 2.34 1.98 -13.84
C ALA A 174 2.49 2.81 -12.55
N ALA A 175 1.98 2.30 -11.42
CA ALA A 175 2.10 3.00 -10.14
C ALA A 175 3.57 3.15 -9.71
N LEU A 176 4.38 2.10 -9.87
CA LEU A 176 5.81 2.13 -9.56
C LEU A 176 6.59 3.09 -10.47
N ALA A 177 6.22 3.17 -11.75
CA ALA A 177 6.83 4.13 -12.67
C ALA A 177 6.55 5.58 -12.26
N LEU A 178 5.34 5.86 -11.73
CA LEU A 178 5.00 7.20 -11.23
C LEU A 178 5.76 7.57 -9.97
N THR A 179 6.21 6.60 -9.16
CA THR A 179 6.89 6.86 -7.88
C THR A 179 8.41 6.80 -7.95
N ALA A 180 8.99 6.03 -8.88
CA ALA A 180 10.40 5.64 -8.91
C ALA A 180 11.41 6.77 -8.63
N ASN A 181 11.23 7.96 -9.24
CA ASN A 181 12.19 9.06 -9.13
C ASN A 181 11.98 9.98 -7.91
N HIS A 182 10.99 9.69 -7.06
CA HIS A 182 10.61 10.53 -5.93
C HIS A 182 10.65 9.82 -4.57
N GLU A 183 10.69 8.48 -4.58
CA GLU A 183 10.60 7.64 -3.39
C GLU A 183 11.67 7.93 -2.33
N GLN A 184 12.89 8.30 -2.72
CA GLN A 184 13.97 8.60 -1.75
C GLN A 184 13.89 10.01 -1.15
N GLN A 185 13.18 10.93 -1.80
CA GLN A 185 13.15 12.35 -1.42
C GLN A 185 11.84 12.75 -0.74
N ARG A 186 10.76 12.01 -1.00
CA ARG A 186 9.40 12.38 -0.60
C ARG A 186 8.68 11.21 0.03
N ALA A 187 8.43 11.30 1.34
CA ALA A 187 7.79 10.24 2.11
C ALA A 187 6.43 9.80 1.55
N GLY A 188 5.65 10.72 0.95
CA GLY A 188 4.38 10.37 0.30
C GLY A 188 4.55 9.39 -0.87
N PHE A 189 5.55 9.61 -1.72
CA PHE A 189 5.88 8.72 -2.82
C PHE A 189 6.45 7.40 -2.31
N ALA A 190 7.29 7.43 -1.27
CA ALA A 190 7.78 6.22 -0.61
C ALA A 190 6.65 5.34 -0.07
N THR A 191 5.64 5.94 0.57
CA THR A 191 4.45 5.23 1.06
C THR A 191 3.77 4.47 -0.08
N VAL A 192 3.45 5.16 -1.18
CA VAL A 192 2.75 4.55 -2.32
C VAL A 192 3.62 3.49 -3.00
N GLY A 193 4.92 3.76 -3.15
CA GLY A 193 5.89 2.83 -3.71
C GLY A 193 6.04 1.52 -2.94
N LEU A 194 6.14 1.60 -1.61
CA LEU A 194 6.21 0.44 -0.72
C LEU A 194 4.88 -0.32 -0.70
N GLN A 195 3.74 0.38 -0.71
CA GLN A 195 2.43 -0.26 -0.83
C GLN A 195 2.27 -0.99 -2.17
N ALA A 196 2.73 -0.40 -3.28
CA ALA A 196 2.71 -1.02 -4.60
C ALA A 196 3.55 -2.32 -4.61
N ARG A 197 4.79 -2.29 -4.10
CA ARG A 197 5.66 -3.48 -4.01
C ARG A 197 5.05 -4.56 -3.13
N ARG A 198 4.46 -4.21 -1.99
CA ARG A 198 3.75 -5.17 -1.12
C ARG A 198 2.57 -5.83 -1.85
N THR A 199 1.76 -5.04 -2.55
CA THR A 199 0.61 -5.56 -3.32
C THR A 199 1.09 -6.43 -4.49
N LEU A 200 2.22 -6.08 -5.11
CA LEU A 200 2.86 -6.89 -6.14
C LEU A 200 3.34 -8.24 -5.60
N CYS A 201 3.97 -8.27 -4.43
CA CYS A 201 4.37 -9.51 -3.77
C CYS A 201 3.16 -10.42 -3.49
N ALA A 202 2.05 -9.86 -2.99
CA ALA A 202 0.81 -10.60 -2.76
C ALA A 202 0.20 -11.14 -4.07
N LEU A 203 0.20 -10.34 -5.13
CA LEU A 203 -0.23 -10.77 -6.46
C LEU A 203 0.62 -11.94 -6.97
N ILE A 204 1.95 -11.80 -6.91
CA ILE A 204 2.88 -12.81 -7.42
C ILE A 204 2.71 -14.12 -6.64
N GLY A 205 2.57 -14.07 -5.31
CA GLY A 205 2.33 -15.27 -4.51
C GLY A 205 1.10 -16.06 -4.97
N ARG A 206 0.00 -15.38 -5.30
CA ARG A 206 -1.21 -15.99 -5.85
C ARG A 206 -0.99 -16.50 -7.28
N TRP A 207 -0.31 -15.72 -8.11
CA TRP A 207 -0.09 -16.05 -9.51
C TRP A 207 0.85 -17.25 -9.68
N LEU A 208 1.87 -17.39 -8.82
CA LEU A 208 2.76 -18.56 -8.80
C LEU A 208 2.00 -19.85 -8.52
N ILE A 209 0.93 -19.81 -7.71
CA ILE A 209 0.07 -20.97 -7.44
C ILE A 209 -0.83 -21.28 -8.63
N ALA A 210 -1.32 -20.25 -9.32
CA ALA A 210 -2.31 -20.39 -10.39
C ALA A 210 -1.71 -20.72 -11.78
N THR A 211 -0.39 -20.60 -11.97
CA THR A 211 0.24 -20.75 -13.28
C THR A 211 1.10 -22.01 -13.38
N ASP A 212 0.87 -22.80 -14.43
CA ASP A 212 1.69 -23.98 -14.76
C ASP A 212 2.78 -23.70 -15.81
N GLN A 213 2.93 -22.45 -16.23
CA GLN A 213 3.85 -22.04 -17.30
C GLN A 213 5.24 -21.76 -16.74
N PRO A 214 6.28 -22.54 -17.11
CA PRO A 214 7.62 -22.41 -16.52
C PRO A 214 8.26 -21.04 -16.77
N GLU A 215 8.11 -20.48 -17.97
CA GLU A 215 8.64 -19.16 -18.32
C GLU A 215 8.01 -18.06 -17.46
N ARG A 216 6.69 -18.12 -17.28
CA ARG A 216 5.97 -17.16 -16.43
C ARG A 216 6.37 -17.32 -14.98
N HIS A 217 6.54 -18.55 -14.50
CA HIS A 217 7.00 -18.82 -13.15
C HIS A 217 8.39 -18.19 -12.90
N ALA A 218 9.32 -18.32 -13.85
CA ALA A 218 10.64 -17.68 -13.77
C ALA A 218 10.55 -16.14 -13.77
N GLN A 219 9.74 -15.56 -14.66
CA GLN A 219 9.51 -14.11 -14.70
C GLN A 219 8.91 -13.57 -13.39
N LEU A 220 7.94 -14.28 -12.82
CA LEU A 220 7.31 -13.91 -11.55
C LEU A 220 8.29 -13.96 -10.39
N ILE A 221 9.16 -14.98 -10.36
CA ILE A 221 10.22 -15.10 -9.36
C ILE A 221 11.18 -13.90 -9.44
N ALA A 222 11.69 -13.57 -10.63
CA ALA A 222 12.59 -12.43 -10.82
C ALA A 222 11.95 -11.10 -10.41
N ARG A 223 10.66 -10.95 -10.72
CA ARG A 223 9.91 -9.73 -10.38
C ARG A 223 9.60 -9.62 -8.88
N ALA A 224 9.47 -10.74 -8.18
CA ALA A 224 9.26 -10.76 -6.73
C ALA A 224 10.54 -10.42 -5.97
N SER A 225 11.69 -10.98 -6.35
CA SER A 225 12.97 -10.64 -5.72
C SER A 225 13.27 -9.14 -5.89
N ASP A 226 13.15 -8.61 -7.12
CA ASP A 226 13.37 -7.18 -7.38
C ASP A 226 12.44 -6.27 -6.54
N ALA A 227 11.15 -6.61 -6.46
CA ALA A 227 10.19 -5.85 -5.67
C ALA A 227 10.49 -5.87 -4.17
N VAL A 228 10.99 -6.98 -3.64
CA VAL A 228 11.35 -7.10 -2.22
C VAL A 228 12.64 -6.34 -1.95
N ASP A 229 13.69 -6.58 -2.74
CA ASP A 229 15.01 -6.02 -2.50
C ASP A 229 14.99 -4.49 -2.65
N THR A 230 14.38 -3.98 -3.73
CA THR A 230 14.23 -2.53 -3.92
C THR A 230 13.35 -1.88 -2.85
N GLY A 231 12.30 -2.59 -2.39
CA GLY A 231 11.41 -2.12 -1.33
C GLY A 231 12.10 -2.03 0.02
N LEU A 232 12.92 -3.03 0.36
CA LEU A 232 13.67 -3.03 1.61
C LEU A 232 14.83 -2.04 1.59
N ALA A 233 15.53 -1.90 0.46
CA ALA A 233 16.54 -0.85 0.31
C ALA A 233 15.95 0.55 0.52
N LEU A 234 14.76 0.81 -0.05
CA LEU A 234 14.02 2.05 0.20
C LEU A 234 13.63 2.20 1.68
N ALA A 235 13.20 1.13 2.34
CA ALA A 235 12.88 1.16 3.76
C ALA A 235 14.11 1.48 4.62
N ARG A 236 15.28 0.87 4.34
CA ARG A 236 16.54 1.16 5.02
C ARG A 236 16.92 2.63 4.91
N HIS A 237 16.85 3.18 3.69
CA HIS A 237 17.08 4.62 3.43
C HIS A 237 16.23 5.52 4.34
N TRP A 238 14.93 5.26 4.45
CA TRP A 238 14.06 6.06 5.31
C TRP A 238 14.29 5.80 6.81
N THR A 239 14.63 4.58 7.21
CA THR A 239 15.03 4.26 8.59
C THR A 239 16.27 5.06 9.00
N GLN A 240 17.27 5.21 8.11
CA GLN A 240 18.44 6.05 8.36
C GLN A 240 18.10 7.53 8.57
N LEU A 241 17.05 8.02 7.91
CA LEU A 241 16.53 9.37 8.11
C LEU A 241 15.67 9.51 9.39
N GLY A 242 15.57 8.45 10.21
CA GLY A 242 14.78 8.43 11.44
C GLY A 242 13.27 8.26 11.21
N GLU A 243 12.85 7.88 10.01
CA GLU A 243 11.44 7.80 9.66
C GLU A 243 10.83 6.43 9.99
N THR A 244 9.97 6.39 11.00
CA THR A 244 9.42 5.15 11.55
C THR A 244 8.09 4.74 10.93
N ARG A 245 7.42 5.61 10.15
CA ARG A 245 6.10 5.29 9.55
C ARG A 245 6.11 4.06 8.64
N PHE A 246 7.27 3.68 8.12
CA PHE A 246 7.41 2.57 7.18
C PHE A 246 7.62 1.21 7.85
N ARG A 247 7.90 1.14 9.15
CA ARG A 247 8.16 -0.12 9.88
C ARG A 247 7.13 -1.23 9.56
N PRO A 248 5.81 -0.98 9.56
CA PRO A 248 4.83 -2.03 9.26
C PRO A 248 4.89 -2.56 7.82
N LEU A 249 5.28 -1.72 6.86
CA LEU A 249 5.46 -2.14 5.46
C LEU A 249 6.77 -2.91 5.30
N THR A 250 7.84 -2.47 5.96
CA THR A 250 9.14 -3.15 6.02
C THR A 250 8.98 -4.58 6.53
N GLU A 251 8.30 -4.77 7.67
CA GLU A 251 8.05 -6.10 8.24
C GLU A 251 7.30 -7.03 7.28
N ARG A 252 6.29 -6.51 6.59
CA ARG A 252 5.50 -7.30 5.63
C ARG A 252 6.32 -7.70 4.41
N LEU A 253 7.11 -6.78 3.86
CA LEU A 253 8.01 -7.06 2.74
C LEU A 253 9.10 -8.06 3.15
N PHE A 254 9.71 -7.88 4.33
CA PHE A 254 10.74 -8.77 4.84
C PHE A 254 10.20 -10.18 5.10
N ARG A 255 9.02 -10.31 5.72
CA ARG A 255 8.36 -11.62 5.92
C ARG A 255 8.03 -12.31 4.61
N PHE A 256 7.57 -11.57 3.61
CA PHE A 256 7.38 -12.12 2.28
C PHE A 256 8.71 -12.56 1.68
N GLY A 257 9.75 -11.71 1.73
CA GLY A 257 11.08 -11.98 1.22
C GLY A 257 11.71 -13.25 1.80
N THR A 258 11.76 -13.37 3.13
CA THR A 258 12.33 -14.56 3.78
C THR A 258 11.57 -15.84 3.42
N GLY A 259 10.23 -15.79 3.37
CA GLY A 259 9.40 -16.91 2.91
C GLY A 259 9.62 -17.26 1.44
N PHE A 260 9.74 -16.24 0.58
CA PHE A 260 9.95 -16.37 -0.85
C PHE A 260 11.32 -16.97 -1.16
N TYR A 261 12.40 -16.42 -0.62
CA TYR A 261 13.76 -16.94 -0.80
C TYR A 261 13.86 -18.36 -0.27
N ARG A 262 13.33 -18.66 0.93
CA ARG A 262 13.30 -20.04 1.45
C ARG A 262 12.65 -21.02 0.47
N ARG A 263 11.53 -20.64 -0.15
CA ARG A 263 10.72 -21.54 -0.99
C ARG A 263 11.27 -21.69 -2.41
N HIS A 264 11.72 -20.60 -3.02
CA HIS A 264 12.02 -20.54 -4.46
C HIS A 264 13.51 -20.39 -4.76
N GLN A 265 14.30 -19.84 -3.84
CA GLN A 265 15.70 -19.46 -4.07
C GLN A 265 16.54 -19.57 -2.78
N VAL A 266 16.53 -20.75 -2.14
CA VAL A 266 17.07 -20.92 -0.77
C VAL A 266 18.55 -20.54 -0.63
N HIS A 267 19.32 -20.60 -1.71
CA HIS A 267 20.74 -20.22 -1.73
C HIS A 267 20.97 -18.72 -1.50
N PHE A 268 19.99 -17.86 -1.81
CA PHE A 268 20.07 -16.42 -1.53
C PHE A 268 19.48 -16.01 -0.18
N LEU A 269 18.84 -16.94 0.55
CA LEU A 269 18.14 -16.60 1.80
C LEU A 269 19.10 -16.03 2.86
N ALA A 270 20.30 -16.60 2.99
CA ALA A 270 21.30 -16.15 3.95
C ALA A 270 21.78 -14.73 3.63
N ASP A 271 22.14 -14.48 2.38
CA ASP A 271 22.61 -13.17 1.91
C ASP A 271 21.53 -12.10 2.09
N PHE A 272 20.29 -12.42 1.68
CA PHE A 272 19.14 -11.54 1.87
C PHE A 272 18.93 -11.14 3.34
N VAL A 273 19.01 -12.10 4.25
CA VAL A 273 18.83 -11.84 5.69
C VAL A 273 19.97 -10.97 6.23
N LEU A 274 21.22 -11.31 5.90
CA LEU A 274 22.39 -10.60 6.41
C LEU A 274 22.50 -9.18 5.84
N GLU A 275 22.19 -8.97 4.57
CA GLU A 275 22.14 -7.63 3.97
C GLU A 275 21.19 -6.70 4.72
N ASN A 276 20.07 -7.24 5.23
CA ASN A 276 19.06 -6.43 5.89
C ASN A 276 19.28 -6.23 7.39
N LEU A 277 20.02 -7.13 8.06
CA LEU A 277 20.07 -7.18 9.53
C LEU A 277 21.46 -7.18 10.14
N ASP A 278 22.50 -7.50 9.36
CA ASP A 278 23.85 -7.59 9.88
C ASP A 278 24.70 -6.37 9.44
N PRO A 279 25.13 -5.52 10.40
CA PRO A 279 25.94 -4.34 10.10
C PRO A 279 27.33 -4.70 9.53
N GLY A 280 27.81 -5.93 9.75
CA GLY A 280 29.03 -6.42 9.11
C GLY A 280 28.86 -6.75 7.63
N THR A 281 27.63 -6.91 7.15
CA THR A 281 27.31 -7.16 5.74
C THR A 281 26.87 -5.88 5.02
N CYS A 282 26.02 -5.08 5.64
CA CYS A 282 25.53 -3.84 5.05
C CYS A 282 25.54 -2.70 6.09
N HIS A 283 26.11 -1.55 5.71
CA HIS A 283 26.27 -0.43 6.64
C HIS A 283 24.93 0.21 7.08
N ASP A 284 23.87 -0.02 6.31
CA ASP A 284 22.51 0.50 6.54
C ASP A 284 21.56 -0.58 7.12
N ALA A 285 22.10 -1.68 7.62
CA ALA A 285 21.34 -2.77 8.21
C ALA A 285 20.39 -2.28 9.34
N MET A 286 19.21 -2.87 9.38
CA MET A 286 18.12 -2.49 10.31
C MET A 286 18.28 -3.19 11.66
N THR A 287 19.35 -2.86 12.40
CA THR A 287 19.65 -3.48 13.70
C THR A 287 18.60 -3.17 14.77
N ASP A 288 17.90 -2.03 14.66
CA ASP A 288 16.89 -1.57 15.62
C ASP A 288 15.46 -2.08 15.31
N HIS A 289 15.38 -3.30 14.75
CA HIS A 289 14.15 -3.96 14.34
C HIS A 289 14.06 -5.41 14.88
N PRO A 290 13.67 -5.60 16.14
CA PRO A 290 13.60 -6.93 16.75
C PRO A 290 12.61 -7.86 16.04
N GLU A 291 11.55 -7.33 15.44
CA GLU A 291 10.56 -8.10 14.68
C GLU A 291 11.18 -8.76 13.44
N LEU A 292 12.08 -8.05 12.74
CA LEU A 292 12.77 -8.58 11.57
C LEU A 292 13.74 -9.68 11.97
N HIS A 293 14.43 -9.51 13.10
CA HIS A 293 15.31 -10.54 13.65
C HIS A 293 14.55 -11.84 13.95
N VAL A 294 13.38 -11.77 14.58
CA VAL A 294 12.51 -12.95 14.81
C VAL A 294 12.12 -13.62 13.50
N ILE A 295 11.65 -12.85 12.51
CA ILE A 295 11.27 -13.35 11.18
C ILE A 295 12.44 -14.04 10.48
N ALA A 296 13.64 -13.45 10.56
CA ALA A 296 14.86 -14.00 9.97
C ALA A 296 15.24 -15.33 10.60
N CYS A 297 15.28 -15.37 11.93
CA CYS A 297 15.59 -16.58 12.69
C CYS A 297 14.59 -17.70 12.38
N GLU A 298 13.29 -17.43 12.39
CA GLU A 298 12.26 -18.42 12.01
C GLU A 298 12.47 -18.98 10.60
N ALA A 299 12.75 -18.11 9.62
CA ALA A 299 12.95 -18.51 8.24
C ALA A 299 14.23 -19.35 8.04
N LEU A 300 15.35 -18.94 8.63
CA LEU A 300 16.63 -19.66 8.57
C LEU A 300 16.53 -21.03 9.27
N HIS A 301 15.90 -21.10 10.44
CA HIS A 301 15.69 -22.37 11.15
C HIS A 301 14.83 -23.35 10.35
N ALA A 302 13.76 -22.85 9.73
CA ALA A 302 12.91 -23.66 8.85
C ALA A 302 13.69 -24.14 7.61
N ALA A 303 14.44 -23.25 6.95
CA ALA A 303 15.27 -23.59 5.79
C ALA A 303 16.31 -24.66 6.14
N ARG A 304 17.01 -24.51 7.28
CA ARG A 304 17.97 -25.49 7.79
C ARG A 304 17.33 -26.86 8.01
N LYS A 305 16.12 -26.90 8.59
CA LYS A 305 15.37 -28.14 8.80
C LYS A 305 15.03 -28.81 7.47
N GLU A 306 14.50 -28.06 6.50
CA GLU A 306 14.15 -28.57 5.17
C GLU A 306 15.37 -29.08 4.38
N LEU A 307 16.50 -28.36 4.45
CA LEU A 307 17.74 -28.75 3.80
C LEU A 307 18.41 -29.96 4.48
N ARG A 308 18.07 -30.31 5.72
CA ARG A 308 18.55 -31.53 6.36
C ARG A 308 17.65 -32.74 6.07
N THR A 309 16.34 -32.55 5.92
CA THR A 309 15.36 -33.65 5.75
C THR A 309 15.17 -34.14 4.32
N ARG A 310 15.48 -33.35 3.29
CA ARG A 310 15.38 -33.82 1.89
C ARG A 310 16.42 -34.94 1.61
N CYS A 311 16.10 -35.86 0.68
CA CYS A 311 16.78 -37.10 0.20
C CYS A 311 18.30 -37.34 0.43
N PRO A 312 18.79 -38.61 0.32
CA PRO A 312 20.14 -39.02 0.70
C PRO A 312 21.24 -38.25 -0.04
N VAL A 313 22.33 -37.96 0.66
CA VAL A 313 23.54 -37.33 0.13
C VAL A 313 24.20 -38.30 -0.85
N ILE A 314 24.27 -37.93 -2.13
CA ILE A 314 24.95 -38.71 -3.16
C ILE A 314 26.26 -37.97 -3.50
N ALA A 315 27.40 -38.61 -3.23
CA ALA A 315 28.70 -38.01 -3.54
C ALA A 315 28.86 -37.81 -5.06
N GLY A 316 29.35 -36.64 -5.47
CA GLY A 316 29.55 -36.27 -6.87
C GLY A 316 28.31 -35.69 -7.59
N ASP A 317 27.18 -35.55 -6.90
CA ASP A 317 25.98 -34.91 -7.43
C ASP A 317 25.99 -33.38 -7.20
N GLU A 318 25.78 -32.61 -8.27
CA GLU A 318 25.79 -31.14 -8.24
C GLU A 318 24.62 -30.58 -7.42
N ALA A 319 23.47 -31.26 -7.40
CA ALA A 319 22.34 -30.84 -6.57
C ALA A 319 22.66 -31.01 -5.07
N THR A 320 23.35 -32.09 -4.70
CA THR A 320 23.85 -32.32 -3.36
C THR A 320 24.89 -31.27 -2.95
N ALA A 321 25.84 -30.93 -3.83
CA ALA A 321 26.84 -29.88 -3.56
C ALA A 321 26.19 -28.51 -3.32
N ARG A 322 25.27 -28.08 -4.20
CA ARG A 322 24.53 -26.80 -4.05
C ARG A 322 23.71 -26.76 -2.76
N ARG A 323 23.13 -27.90 -2.36
CA ARG A 323 22.38 -28.02 -1.12
C ARG A 323 23.27 -27.88 0.11
N LEU A 324 24.43 -28.53 0.14
CA LEU A 324 25.38 -28.43 1.25
C LEU A 324 25.92 -26.99 1.38
N GLN A 325 26.20 -26.34 0.25
CA GLN A 325 26.60 -24.94 0.23
C GLN A 325 25.51 -24.04 0.82
N ALA A 326 24.24 -24.19 0.41
CA ALA A 326 23.13 -23.42 0.96
C ALA A 326 22.93 -23.69 2.47
N LEU A 327 23.14 -24.93 2.93
CA LEU A 327 23.07 -25.26 4.35
C LEU A 327 24.18 -24.53 5.14
N GLN A 328 25.40 -24.51 4.61
CA GLN A 328 26.54 -23.84 5.23
C GLN A 328 26.35 -22.33 5.31
N THR A 329 25.81 -21.68 4.26
CA THR A 329 25.53 -20.24 4.30
C THR A 329 24.43 -19.90 5.31
N ILE A 330 23.40 -20.73 5.43
CA ILE A 330 22.36 -20.58 6.45
C ILE A 330 22.90 -20.74 7.87
N GLU A 331 23.76 -21.72 8.12
CA GLU A 331 24.38 -21.92 9.44
C GLU A 331 25.27 -20.73 9.81
N THR A 332 26.06 -20.24 8.85
CA THR A 332 26.86 -19.02 9.03
C THR A 332 26.00 -17.80 9.35
N ALA A 333 24.87 -17.63 8.66
CA ALA A 333 23.95 -16.52 8.92
C ALA A 333 23.33 -16.59 10.32
N LEU A 334 22.95 -17.79 10.78
CA LEU A 334 22.45 -17.99 12.14
C LEU A 334 23.50 -17.64 13.20
N ASP A 335 24.76 -18.01 12.99
CA ASP A 335 25.85 -17.68 13.91
C ASP A 335 26.10 -16.17 13.96
N ARG A 336 26.06 -15.48 12.81
CA ARG A 336 26.27 -14.02 12.70
C ARG A 336 25.16 -13.21 13.34
N LEU A 337 23.90 -13.65 13.23
CA LEU A 337 22.78 -12.95 13.87
C LEU A 337 22.77 -13.11 15.39
N GLY A 338 23.45 -14.12 15.94
CA GLY A 338 23.46 -14.43 17.37
C GLY A 338 22.23 -15.26 17.79
N GLY A 339 22.42 -16.10 18.82
CA GLY A 339 21.34 -16.87 19.45
C GLY A 339 20.24 -16.00 20.08
N PRO A 340 19.15 -16.59 20.63
CA PRO A 340 17.88 -15.92 20.90
C PRO A 340 18.06 -14.62 21.70
N PRO A 341 17.23 -13.59 21.44
CA PRO A 341 17.40 -12.26 22.03
C PRO A 341 17.42 -12.37 23.55
N THR A 342 18.47 -11.85 24.18
CA THR A 342 18.44 -11.55 25.61
C THR A 342 17.29 -10.60 25.88
N PRO A 343 16.38 -10.90 26.81
CA PRO A 343 15.31 -9.99 27.16
C PRO A 343 15.94 -8.68 27.66
N THR A 344 15.61 -7.57 26.99
CA THR A 344 16.04 -6.24 27.40
C THR A 344 15.39 -5.94 28.75
N THR A 345 16.18 -6.07 29.82
CA THR A 345 15.85 -5.51 31.13
C THR A 345 16.14 -4.02 31.09
N ALA A 346 15.10 -3.19 31.01
CA ALA A 346 14.92 -1.93 31.76
C ALA A 346 13.60 -1.27 31.31
#